data_AF-A0A963VN50-F1
#
_entry.id   AF-A0A963VN50-F1
#
_cell.length_a   1.000
_cell.length_b   1.000
_cell.length_c   1.000
_cell.angle_alpha   90.00
_cell.angle_beta   90.00
_cell.angle_gamma   90.00
#
_symmetry.space_group_name_H-M   'P 1'
#
loop_
_entity.id
_entity.type
_entity.pdbx_description
1 polymer ?
#
loop_
_entity_poly.entity_id
_entity_poly.type
_entity_poly.pdbx_seq_one_letter_code
_entity_poly.pdbx_strand_id
1 'polypeptide(L)'
;DLVAEPGGLSIAGLRAMPGERQANVLRHWLRSRHGVAASEVQLRELQRQIAACSTRGHRIDIRVSAGFMRRRGGLLCWYNDRPDPT
;
A
#
# COMPACT_ATOMS: atom_id res chain seq x y z
N ASP A 1 -12.95 -16.63 -0.71
CA ASP A 1 -11.72 -16.80 -1.52
C ASP A 1 -11.43 -15.53 -2.31
N LEU A 2 -10.71 -14.57 -1.71
CA LEU A 2 -10.32 -13.33 -2.40
C LEU A 2 -8.96 -13.54 -3.04
N VAL A 3 -9.00 -14.01 -4.29
CA VAL A 3 -7.86 -14.10 -5.19
C VAL A 3 -7.11 -12.77 -5.11
N ALA A 4 -5.91 -12.82 -4.51
CA ALA A 4 -4.98 -11.70 -4.61
C ALA A 4 -4.61 -11.61 -6.09
N GLU A 5 -5.18 -10.64 -6.79
CA GLU A 5 -4.61 -10.21 -8.07
C GLU A 5 -3.08 -10.05 -7.89
N PRO A 6 -2.24 -10.65 -8.74
CA PRO A 6 -0.77 -10.62 -8.64
C PRO A 6 -0.15 -9.22 -8.93
N GLY A 7 -0.85 -8.11 -8.59
CA GLY A 7 -0.50 -6.73 -8.95
C GLY A 7 0.02 -5.83 -7.83
N GLY A 8 0.38 -6.38 -6.66
CA GLY A 8 0.90 -5.62 -5.52
C GLY A 8 2.35 -5.15 -5.69
N LEU A 9 2.76 -4.13 -4.92
CA LEU A 9 4.14 -3.66 -4.86
C LEU A 9 4.97 -4.48 -3.86
N SER A 10 6.21 -4.83 -4.21
CA SER A 10 7.13 -5.48 -3.26
C SER A 10 7.49 -4.57 -2.10
N ILE A 11 7.18 -4.97 -0.87
CA ILE A 11 7.53 -4.22 0.35
C ILE A 11 9.05 -4.13 0.50
N ALA A 12 9.76 -5.23 0.22
CA ALA A 12 11.22 -5.24 0.27
C ALA A 12 11.82 -4.25 -0.75
N GLY A 13 11.30 -4.25 -1.98
CA GLY A 13 11.70 -3.29 -3.02
C GLY A 13 11.41 -1.85 -2.62
N LEU A 14 10.23 -1.58 -2.07
CA LEU A 14 9.87 -0.25 -1.58
C LEU A 14 10.77 0.20 -0.42
N ARG A 15 11.11 -0.68 0.52
CA ARG A 15 12.00 -0.35 1.66
C ARG A 15 13.43 -0.04 1.24
N ALA A 16 13.87 -0.55 0.08
CA ALA A 16 15.20 -0.27 -0.47
C ALA A 16 15.29 1.07 -1.22
N MET A 17 14.17 1.78 -1.42
CA MET A 17 14.13 3.06 -2.14
C MET A 17 14.29 4.26 -1.19
N PRO A 18 14.93 5.36 -1.65
CA PRO A 18 14.84 6.65 -0.96
C PRO A 18 13.40 7.13 -0.85
N GLY A 19 13.06 7.85 0.24
CA GLY A 19 11.68 8.26 0.55
C GLY A 19 10.96 8.99 -0.59
N GLU A 20 11.62 9.93 -1.27
CA GLU A 20 11.01 10.64 -2.41
C GLU A 20 10.68 9.72 -3.59
N ARG A 21 11.60 8.81 -3.93
CA ARG A 21 11.39 7.82 -4.99
C ARG A 21 10.28 6.85 -4.60
N GLN A 22 10.28 6.40 -3.35
CA GLN A 22 9.23 5.55 -2.79
C GLN A 22 7.86 6.23 -2.90
N ALA A 23 7.75 7.50 -2.49
CA ALA A 23 6.52 8.29 -2.60
C ALA A 23 6.05 8.41 -4.06
N ASN A 24 6.98 8.64 -5.00
CA ASN A 24 6.64 8.74 -6.43
C ASN A 24 6.15 7.42 -7.02
N VAL A 25 6.78 6.30 -6.67
CA VAL A 25 6.32 4.96 -7.09
C VAL A 25 4.93 4.67 -6.52
N LEU A 26 4.69 4.97 -5.23
CA LEU A 26 3.39 4.78 -4.60
C LEU A 26 2.29 5.62 -5.28
N ARG A 27 2.55 6.91 -5.53
CA ARG A 27 1.63 7.79 -6.27
C ARG A 27 1.36 7.27 -7.67
N HIS A 28 2.41 6.93 -8.41
CA HIS A 28 2.29 6.46 -9.78
C HIS A 28 1.47 5.17 -9.85
N TRP A 29 1.77 4.19 -9.00
CA TRP A 29 1.07 2.91 -8.96
C TRP A 29 -0.40 3.07 -8.56
N LEU A 30 -0.71 3.88 -7.54
CA LEU A 30 -2.09 4.17 -7.15
C LEU A 30 -2.88 4.83 -8.29
N ARG A 31 -2.26 5.79 -9.00
CA ARG A 31 -2.90 6.50 -10.11
C ARG A 31 -3.08 5.60 -11.33
N SER A 32 -2.06 4.83 -11.71
CA SER A 32 -2.07 4.04 -12.95
C SER A 32 -2.86 2.74 -12.82
N ARG A 33 -2.88 2.11 -11.63
CA ARG A 33 -3.58 0.84 -11.40
C ARG A 33 -4.99 1.00 -10.83
N HIS A 34 -5.21 2.03 -10.03
CA HIS A 34 -6.46 2.17 -9.26
C HIS A 34 -7.17 3.50 -9.51
N GLY A 35 -6.58 4.43 -10.28
CA GLY A 35 -7.20 5.72 -10.57
C GLY A 35 -7.37 6.63 -9.36
N VAL A 36 -6.65 6.37 -8.26
CA VAL A 36 -6.78 7.12 -6.99
C VAL A 36 -5.53 7.93 -6.68
N ALA A 37 -5.72 9.04 -5.96
CA ALA A 37 -4.65 9.92 -5.50
C ALA A 37 -4.60 9.94 -3.97
N ALA A 38 -3.43 9.60 -3.41
CA ALA A 38 -3.16 9.70 -1.97
C ALA A 38 -2.77 11.14 -1.58
N SER A 39 -3.29 11.63 -0.46
CA SER A 39 -2.82 12.88 0.14
C SER A 39 -1.39 12.74 0.66
N GLU A 40 -0.69 13.85 0.89
CA GLU A 40 0.66 13.80 1.45
C GLU A 40 0.71 13.16 2.84
N VAL A 41 -0.31 13.41 3.68
CA VAL A 41 -0.42 12.79 5.01
C VAL A 41 -0.53 11.27 4.87
N GLN A 42 -1.39 10.80 3.96
CA GLN A 42 -1.54 9.37 3.67
C GLN A 42 -0.24 8.74 3.16
N LEU A 43 0.49 9.44 2.29
CA LEU A 43 1.77 8.96 1.77
C LEU A 43 2.85 8.90 2.85
N ARG A 44 2.94 9.90 3.74
CA ARG A 44 3.89 9.88 4.86
C ARG A 44 3.58 8.72 5.82
N GLU A 45 2.30 8.53 6.14
CA GLU A 45 1.88 7.42 7.00
C GLU A 45 2.21 6.06 6.37
N LEU A 46 1.94 5.92 5.07
CA LEU A 46 2.23 4.69 4.35
C LEU A 46 3.74 4.40 4.31
N GLN A 47 4.58 5.40 4.05
CA GLN A 47 6.04 5.26 4.10
C GLN A 47 6.52 4.84 5.50
N ARG A 48 5.94 5.43 6.56
CA ARG A 48 6.24 5.06 7.95
C ARG A 48 5.93 3.59 8.22
N GLN A 49 4.75 3.11 7.82
CA GLN A 49 4.38 1.70 8.01
C GLN A 49 5.20 0.75 7.16
N ILE A 50 5.52 1.11 5.92
CA ILE A 50 6.44 0.32 5.07
C ILE A 50 7.81 0.20 5.74
N ALA A 51 8.36 1.29 6.30
CA ALA A 51 9.64 1.28 6.99
C ALA A 51 9.61 0.39 8.25
N ALA A 52 8.52 0.45 9.03
CA ALA A 52 8.30 -0.39 10.21
C ALA A 52 8.05 -1.87 9.88
N CYS A 53 7.85 -2.21 8.60
CA CYS A 53 7.54 -3.54 8.12
C CYS A 53 8.81 -4.45 8.07
N SER A 54 9.45 -4.66 9.23
CA SER A 54 10.70 -5.41 9.38
C SER A 54 10.51 -6.88 9.75
N THR A 55 9.36 -7.26 10.31
CA THR A 55 9.07 -8.63 10.77
C THR A 55 7.91 -9.27 10.01
N ARG A 56 7.79 -10.60 10.13
CA ARG A 56 6.77 -11.40 9.45
C ARG A 56 5.32 -11.05 9.88
N GLY A 57 5.14 -10.38 11.03
CA GLY A 57 3.83 -10.04 11.62
C GLY A 57 3.35 -8.60 11.49
N HIS A 58 4.16 -7.66 10.99
CA HIS A 58 3.73 -6.26 10.86
C HIS A 58 2.53 -6.13 9.90
N ARG A 59 1.40 -5.61 10.39
CA ARG A 59 0.19 -5.39 9.58
C ARG A 59 0.21 -3.96 9.05
N ILE A 60 -0.12 -3.82 7.76
CA ILE A 60 -0.44 -2.54 7.15
C ILE A 60 -1.92 -2.59 6.81
N ASP A 61 -2.69 -1.63 7.28
CA ASP A 61 -4.09 -1.40 6.92
C ASP A 61 -4.39 0.09 7.06
N ILE A 62 -4.10 0.86 6.01
CA ILE A 62 -4.24 2.33 6.00
C ILE A 62 -5.30 2.71 4.98
N ARG A 63 -6.25 3.57 5.37
CA ARG A 63 -7.20 4.17 4.44
C ARG A 63 -6.49 5.16 3.50
N VAL A 64 -6.56 4.88 2.21
CA VAL A 64 -6.04 5.73 1.13
C VAL A 64 -7.17 6.00 0.14
N SER A 65 -7.61 7.25 0.13
CA SER A 65 -8.75 7.73 -0.67
C SER A 65 -10.01 6.90 -0.37
N ALA A 66 -10.59 6.24 -1.38
CA ALA A 66 -11.79 5.41 -1.26
C ALA A 66 -11.50 3.98 -0.74
N GLY A 67 -10.24 3.56 -0.67
CA GLY A 67 -9.87 2.18 -0.33
C GLY A 67 -8.81 2.08 0.77
N PHE A 68 -8.18 0.91 0.85
CA PHE A 68 -7.22 0.55 1.89
C PHE A 68 -5.94 -0.03 1.28
N MET A 69 -4.79 0.46 1.76
CA MET A 69 -3.48 -0.14 1.53
C MET A 69 -3.25 -1.24 2.57
N ARG A 70 -3.11 -2.48 2.10
CA ARG A 70 -2.94 -3.67 2.94
C ARG A 70 -1.71 -4.47 2.58
N ARG A 71 -1.05 -5.01 3.60
CA ARG A 71 0.00 -6.02 3.40
C ARG A 71 -0.62 -7.39 3.17
N ARG A 72 -0.19 -8.07 2.10
CA ARG A 72 -0.39 -9.52 1.88
C ARG A 72 0.96 -10.18 1.63
N GLY A 73 1.46 -10.88 2.65
CA GLY A 73 2.79 -11.50 2.58
C GLY A 73 3.90 -10.46 2.39
N GLY A 74 4.67 -10.58 1.30
CA GLY A 74 5.72 -9.62 0.92
C GLY A 74 5.23 -8.44 0.07
N LEU A 75 3.93 -8.39 -0.23
CA LEU A 75 3.34 -7.40 -1.14
C LEU A 75 2.48 -6.38 -0.39
N LEU A 76 2.46 -5.17 -0.92
CA LEU A 76 1.56 -4.10 -0.57
C LEU A 76 0.51 -3.98 -1.67
N CYS A 77 -0.76 -4.13 -1.30
CA CYS A 77 -1.90 -4.17 -2.20
C CYS A 77 -2.92 -3.09 -1.82
N TRP A 78 -3.75 -2.67 -2.77
CA TRP A 78 -4.83 -1.72 -2.53
C TRP A 78 -6.17 -2.40 -2.81
N TYR A 79 -7.15 -2.13 -1.95
CA TYR A 79 -8.49 -2.70 -2.03
C TYR A 79 -9.54 -1.60 -1.89
N ASN A 80 -10.51 -1.56 -2.81
CA ASN A 80 -11.67 -0.65 -2.72
C ASN A 80 -12.91 -1.30 -2.11
N ASP A 81 -12.81 -2.53 -1.62
CA ASP A 81 -14.01 -3.18 -1.10
C ASP A 81 -14.58 -2.35 0.05
N ARG A 82 -15.89 -2.08 -0.05
CA ARG A 82 -16.67 -1.72 1.13
C ARG A 82 -16.42 -2.83 2.15
N PRO A 83 -16.19 -2.52 3.44
CA PRO A 83 -16.21 -3.58 4.45
C PRO A 83 -17.51 -4.35 4.26
N ASP A 84 -17.38 -5.66 4.09
CA ASP A 84 -18.49 -6.59 4.00
C ASP A 84 -19.49 -6.23 5.11
N PRO A 85 -20.76 -5.92 4.80
CA PRO A 85 -21.76 -5.73 5.83
C PRO A 85 -22.10 -7.13 6.37
N THR A 86 -21.24 -7.65 7.25
CA THR A 86 -21.63 -8.72 8.17
C THR A 86 -22.83 -8.29 8.99
#